data_AF-A0A8J6I0N5-F1
#
_entry.id   AF-A0A8J6I0N5-F1
#
_cell.length_a   1.000
_cell.length_b   1.000
_cell.length_c   1.000
_cell.angle_alpha   90.00
_cell.angle_beta   90.00
_cell.angle_gamma   90.00
#
_symmetry.space_group_name_H-M   'P 1'
#
loop_
_entity.id
_entity.type
_entity.pdbx_description
1 polymer ?
#
loop_
_entity_poly.entity_id
_entity_poly.type
_entity_poly.pdbx_seq_one_letter_code
_entity_poly.pdbx_strand_id
1 'polypeptide(L)' 'MYTSNDHMRLARAYVPFQIFSKRWEPMEGLLKGTIFPELYFPYRKDKR' A
#
# COMPACT_ATOMS: atom_id res chain seq x y z
N MET A 1 -28.29 18.01 -25.16
CA MET A 1 -27.84 18.12 -23.76
C MET A 1 -28.05 16.76 -23.12
N TYR A 2 -27.03 15.91 -22.99
CA TYR A 2 -27.21 14.62 -22.32
C TYR A 2 -27.33 14.86 -20.81
N THR A 3 -28.50 14.59 -20.26
CA THR A 3 -28.74 14.50 -18.82
C THR A 3 -27.82 13.44 -18.25
N SER A 4 -27.02 13.81 -17.25
CA SER A 4 -26.19 12.87 -16.49
C SER A 4 -27.11 11.84 -15.85
N ASN A 5 -27.14 10.63 -16.41
CA ASN A 5 -27.93 9.53 -15.87
C ASN A 5 -27.16 9.01 -14.64
N ASP A 6 -27.44 9.59 -13.47
CA ASP A 6 -26.74 9.29 -12.21
C ASP A 6 -26.78 7.78 -11.86
N HIS A 7 -27.75 7.05 -12.43
CA HIS A 7 -27.92 5.60 -12.31
C HIS A 7 -26.94 4.74 -13.14
N MET A 8 -26.12 5.34 -14.01
CA MET A 8 -25.13 4.64 -14.86
C MET A 8 -23.68 4.91 -14.43
N ARG A 9 -23.46 5.38 -13.20
CA ARG A 9 -22.11 5.63 -12.70
C ARG A 9 -21.40 4.31 -12.39
N LEU A 10 -20.22 4.12 -13.00
CA LEU A 10 -19.32 3.02 -12.64
C LEU A 10 -18.90 3.14 -11.17
N ALA A 11 -18.77 1.99 -10.51
CA ALA A 11 -18.23 1.91 -9.16
C ALA A 11 -16.84 2.56 -9.11
N ARG A 12 -16.57 3.34 -8.05
CA ARG A 12 -15.28 3.97 -7.79
C ARG A 12 -14.77 3.49 -6.45
N ALA A 13 -13.52 3.04 -6.42
CA ALA A 13 -12.81 2.81 -5.18
C ALA A 13 -11.84 3.96 -4.95
N TYR A 14 -11.86 4.53 -3.75
CA TYR A 14 -10.80 5.43 -3.32
C TYR A 14 -9.65 4.59 -2.75
N VAL A 15 -8.46 4.75 -3.33
CA VAL A 15 -7.24 4.14 -2.80
C VAL A 15 -6.44 5.26 -2.11
N PRO A 16 -6.26 5.21 -0.78
CA PRO A 16 -5.47 6.21 -0.09
C PRO A 16 -4.01 6.15 -0.54
N PHE A 17 -3.34 7.31 -0.55
CA PHE A 17 -1.90 7.35 -0.76
C PHE A 17 -1.21 6.62 0.38
N GLN A 18 -0.37 5.65 0.04
CA GLN A 18 0.45 4.96 1.02
C GLN A 18 1.60 5.87 1.46
N ILE A 19 1.58 6.29 2.72
CA ILE A 19 2.64 7.12 3.32
C ILE A 19 3.65 6.20 3.99
N PHE A 20 4.77 5.96 3.31
CA PHE A 20 5.88 5.21 3.88
C PHE A 20 6.74 6.13 4.74
N SER A 21 6.72 5.93 6.06
CA SER A 21 7.41 6.81 7.00
C SER A 21 8.88 6.42 7.20
N LYS A 22 9.13 5.14 7.49
CA LYS A 22 10.47 4.60 7.75
C LYS A 22 10.90 3.77 6.54
N ARG A 23 12.13 4.01 6.10
CA ARG A 23 12.77 3.24 5.03
C ARG A 23 14.16 2.87 5.49
N TRP A 24 14.59 1.67 5.12
CA TRP A 24 15.98 1.29 5.24
C TRP A 24 16.83 1.97 4.17
N GLU A 25 18.12 2.05 4.44
CA GLU A 25 19.11 2.39 3.44
C GLU A 25 19.06 1.40 2.27
N PRO A 26 19.40 1.82 1.03
CA PRO A 26 19.23 0.99 -0.16
C PRO A 26 19.84 -0.40 -0.06
N MET A 27 21.03 -0.51 0.53
CA MET A 27 21.74 -1.79 0.66
C MET A 27 21.01 -2.74 1.62
N GLU A 28 20.49 -2.23 2.73
CA GLU A 28 19.74 -3.04 3.69
C GLU A 28 18.38 -3.44 3.11
N GLY A 29 17.70 -2.53 2.41
CA GLY A 29 16.44 -2.83 1.73
C GLY A 29 16.60 -3.90 0.64
N LEU A 30 17.70 -3.85 -0.13
CA LEU A 30 18.04 -4.86 -1.13
C LEU A 30 18.25 -6.24 -0.49
N LEU A 31 19.04 -6.31 0.57
CA LEU A 31 19.31 -7.57 1.29
C LEU A 31 18.04 -8.20 1.86
N LYS A 32 17.07 -7.38 2.26
CA LYS A 32 15.82 -7.82 2.91
C LYS A 32 14.65 -8.05 1.93
N GLY A 33 14.80 -7.66 0.67
CA GLY A 33 13.76 -7.78 -0.37
C GLY A 33 12.63 -6.75 -0.26
N THR A 34 12.77 -5.75 0.62
CA THR A 34 11.86 -4.61 0.77
C THR A 34 12.59 -3.47 1.47
N ILE A 35 12.36 -2.23 1.07
CA ILE A 35 12.91 -1.05 1.75
C ILE A 35 12.08 -0.64 2.98
N PHE A 36 10.89 -1.21 3.12
CA PHE A 36 9.92 -0.85 4.15
C PHE A 36 10.00 -1.85 5.30
N PRO A 37 10.43 -1.42 6.50
CA PRO A 37 10.58 -2.31 7.65
C PRO A 37 9.32 -3.10 8.00
N GLU A 38 8.14 -2.48 7.87
CA GLU A 38 6.83 -3.07 8.15
C GLU A 38 6.47 -4.23 7.21
N LEU A 39 7.10 -4.32 6.04
CA LEU A 39 6.85 -5.37 5.06
C LEU A 39 7.85 -6.53 5.16
N TYR A 40 8.84 -6.45 6.06
CA TYR A 40 9.84 -7.51 6.21
C TYR A 40 9.34 -8.58 7.20
N PHE A 41 8.95 -9.74 6.65
CA PHE A 41 8.34 -10.84 7.40
C PHE A 41 7.12 -10.45 8.26
N PRO A 42 6.07 -9.85 7.66
CA PRO A 42 4.90 -9.35 8.39
C PRO A 42 4.08 -10.45 9.07
N TYR A 43 4.27 -11.71 8.67
CA TYR A 43 3.54 -12.87 9.19
C TYR A 43 4.35 -13.71 10.18
N ARG A 44 5.52 -13.22 10.64
CA ARG A 44 6.20 -13.89 11.74
C ARG A 44 5.29 -13.88 12.95
N LYS A 45 4.87 -15.07 13.39
CA LYS A 45 4.17 -15.22 14.67
C LYS A 45 5.10 -14.67 15.74
N ASP A 46 4.65 -13.62 16.43
CA ASP A 46 5.28 -13.23 17.69
C ASP A 46 5.36 -14.50 18.55
N LYS A 47 6.55 -14.83 19.04
CA LYS A 47 6.68 -15.75 20.16
C LYS A 47 6.13 -14.99 21.38
N ARG A 48 4.80 -14.97 21.52
CA ARG A 48 4.15 -14.65 22.80
C ARG A 48 4.59 -15.63 23.86
#